data_AF-A0A352KNX3-F1
#
_entry.id   AF-A0A352KNX3-F1
#
_cell.length_a   1.000
_cell.length_b   1.000
_cell.length_c   1.000
_cell.angle_alpha   90.00
_cell.angle_beta   90.00
_cell.angle_gamma   90.00
#
_symmetry.space_group_name_H-M   'P 1'
#
loop_
_entity.id
_entity.type
_entity.pdbx_description
1 polymer ?
#
loop_
_entity_poly.entity_id
_entity_poly.type
_entity_poly.pdbx_seq_one_letter_code
_entity_poly.pdbx_strand_id
1 'polypeptide(L)'
;MIRSVTRHLLITQISFLFLVLVVLVTWNYLDSYKEIEGIFDAQLSRSAHTLNSLLSFADEEGYLESLKLSMGSFEEHLMQQDFSHSYDRRIIFQIWQEPGGLLLKSSQAPEFPLTESGQGFVEEILNENSWRVYVFSHPLMRYRFYVGERSDLRREVATKLALRSTLPLFILFPILAFVIWRSIVRALTFINTSAKRIEEEVPENLEPISLEDVPTEVHPLIRALNGLFVKINESYEREKRFSADAAHELRTPLTAIKTQAQVAMREADDNRRQKALENVVKGVDAAAHLAEQLLSLSRLEDHKVVKTDLNLVDLIND
;
A
#
# COMPACT_ATOMS: atom_id res chain seq x y z
N MET A 1 -4.44 19.07 -12.34
CA MET A 1 -5.14 18.22 -11.35
C MET A 1 -4.54 16.81 -11.21
N ILE A 2 -4.15 16.12 -12.30
CA ILE A 2 -3.71 14.70 -12.29
C ILE A 2 -2.39 14.43 -11.53
N ARG A 3 -1.43 15.36 -11.54
CA ARG A 3 -0.23 15.29 -10.67
C ARG A 3 -0.57 15.18 -9.18
N SER A 4 -1.75 15.64 -8.75
CA SER A 4 -2.21 15.52 -7.38
C SER A 4 -2.63 14.09 -7.04
N VAL A 5 -3.31 13.40 -7.97
CA VAL A 5 -3.82 12.04 -7.76
C VAL A 5 -2.68 11.03 -7.77
N THR A 6 -1.75 11.11 -8.75
CA THR A 6 -0.54 10.27 -8.76
C THR A 6 0.29 10.47 -7.50
N ARG A 7 0.53 11.73 -7.12
CA ARG A 7 1.31 12.04 -5.91
C ARG A 7 0.60 11.54 -4.64
N HIS A 8 -0.72 11.68 -4.54
CA HIS A 8 -1.48 11.21 -3.39
C HIS A 8 -1.48 9.67 -3.30
N LEU A 9 -1.72 8.96 -4.41
CA LEU A 9 -1.65 7.50 -4.44
C LEU A 9 -0.25 6.98 -4.11
N LEU A 10 0.81 7.61 -4.64
CA LEU A 10 2.17 7.22 -4.31
C LEU A 10 2.50 7.48 -2.85
N ILE A 11 2.15 8.64 -2.30
CA ILE A 11 2.38 8.96 -0.88
C ILE A 11 1.63 7.96 -0.01
N THR A 12 0.34 7.71 -0.25
CA THR A 12 -0.45 6.78 0.56
C THR A 12 0.09 5.36 0.50
N GLN A 13 0.45 4.84 -0.68
CA GLN A 13 1.01 3.49 -0.82
C GLN A 13 2.41 3.37 -0.21
N ILE A 14 3.29 4.34 -0.43
CA ILE A 14 4.64 4.36 0.16
C ILE A 14 4.56 4.50 1.68
N SER A 15 3.68 5.37 2.20
CA SER A 15 3.44 5.51 3.63
C SER A 15 2.88 4.23 4.25
N PHE A 16 1.96 3.53 3.57
CA PHE A 16 1.45 2.24 4.02
C PHE A 16 2.55 1.18 4.05
N LEU A 17 3.35 1.05 2.99
CA LEU A 17 4.49 0.14 2.98
C LEU A 17 5.51 0.47 4.08
N PHE A 18 5.77 1.75 4.32
CA PHE A 18 6.68 2.20 5.37
C PHE A 18 6.13 1.84 6.76
N LEU A 19 4.83 2.02 6.99
CA LEU A 19 4.17 1.60 8.22
C LEU A 19 4.30 0.09 8.44
N VAL A 20 4.06 -0.71 7.40
CA VAL A 20 4.24 -2.17 7.44
C VAL A 20 5.68 -2.54 7.77
N LEU A 21 6.65 -1.88 7.13
CA LEU A 21 8.07 -2.09 7.42
C LEU A 21 8.38 -1.82 8.91
N VAL A 22 7.95 -0.67 9.44
CA VAL A 22 8.16 -0.31 10.85
C VAL A 22 7.55 -1.33 11.79
N VAL A 23 6.33 -1.79 11.51
CA VAL A 23 5.66 -2.84 12.31
C VAL A 23 6.46 -4.14 12.26
N LEU A 24 6.92 -4.57 11.08
CA LEU A 24 7.71 -5.80 10.94
C LEU A 24 9.06 -5.71 11.66
N VAL A 25 9.78 -4.59 11.53
CA VAL A 25 11.06 -4.38 12.23
C VAL A 25 10.85 -4.38 13.75
N THR A 26 9.83 -3.68 14.22
CA THR A 26 9.52 -3.59 15.65
C THR A 26 9.13 -4.95 16.21
N TRP A 27 8.27 -5.68 15.49
CA TRP A 27 7.87 -7.03 15.88
C TRP A 27 9.07 -7.98 15.90
N ASN A 28 9.91 -7.97 14.86
CA ASN A 28 11.12 -8.80 14.79
C ASN A 28 12.09 -8.51 15.95
N TYR A 29 12.27 -7.25 16.33
CA TYR A 29 13.10 -6.88 17.46
C TYR A 29 12.53 -7.39 18.79
N LEU A 30 11.23 -7.20 19.03
CA LEU A 30 10.56 -7.66 20.25
C LEU A 30 10.56 -9.19 20.36
N ASP A 31 10.39 -9.89 19.24
CA ASP A 31 10.40 -11.34 19.16
C ASP A 31 11.81 -11.89 19.43
N SER A 32 12.82 -11.36 18.73
CA SER A 32 14.23 -11.73 18.94
C SER A 32 14.66 -11.51 20.39
N TYR A 33 14.21 -10.42 21.02
CA TYR A 33 14.54 -10.12 22.41
C TYR A 33 13.98 -11.18 23.37
N LYS A 34 12.71 -11.56 23.21
CA LYS A 34 12.06 -12.58 24.05
C LYS A 34 12.66 -13.98 23.86
N GLU A 35 12.94 -14.36 22.62
CA GLU A 35 13.52 -15.68 22.34
C GLU A 35 14.93 -15.83 22.92
N ILE A 36 15.73 -14.77 22.82
CA ILE A 36 17.06 -14.69 23.43
C ILE A 36 16.97 -14.78 24.95
N GLU A 37 16.03 -14.07 25.59
CA GLU A 37 15.84 -14.14 27.04
C GLU A 37 15.64 -15.58 27.52
N GLY A 38 14.78 -16.35 26.84
CA GLY A 38 14.54 -17.76 27.16
C GLY A 38 15.76 -18.66 26.96
N ILE A 39 16.52 -18.46 25.88
CA ILE A 39 17.74 -19.24 25.60
C ILE A 39 18.81 -18.99 26.68
N PHE A 40 19.06 -17.73 27.03
CA PHE A 40 20.07 -17.38 28.02
C PHE A 40 19.65 -17.77 29.45
N ASP A 41 18.37 -17.64 29.81
CA ASP A 41 17.87 -18.13 31.11
C ASP A 41 18.02 -19.66 31.21
N ALA A 42 17.72 -20.39 30.13
CA ALA A 42 17.95 -21.84 30.08
C ALA A 42 19.44 -22.20 30.20
N GLN A 43 20.33 -21.42 29.59
CA GLN A 43 21.78 -21.59 29.71
C GLN A 43 22.26 -21.36 31.15
N LEU A 44 21.82 -20.29 31.82
CA LEU A 44 22.18 -20.01 33.22
C LEU A 44 21.74 -21.13 34.15
N SER A 45 20.49 -21.59 34.02
CA SER A 45 19.97 -22.71 34.81
C SER A 45 20.77 -23.99 34.58
N ARG A 46 21.08 -24.31 33.31
CA ARG A 46 21.88 -25.50 32.96
C ARG A 46 23.31 -25.42 33.52
N SER A 47 23.95 -24.25 33.46
CA SER A 47 25.27 -24.03 34.03
C SER A 47 25.27 -24.21 35.55
N ALA A 48 24.28 -23.65 36.24
CA ALA A 48 24.13 -23.81 37.69
C ALA A 48 23.91 -25.27 38.09
N HIS A 49 23.06 -26.01 37.37
CA HIS A 49 22.85 -27.43 37.62
C HIS A 49 24.09 -28.28 37.33
N THR A 50 24.86 -27.95 36.28
CA THR A 50 26.14 -28.61 36.00
C THR A 50 27.15 -28.37 37.12
N LEU A 51 27.33 -27.11 37.55
CA LEU A 51 28.20 -26.77 38.68
C LEU A 51 27.76 -27.50 39.95
N ASN A 52 26.46 -27.54 40.21
CA ASN A 52 25.91 -28.30 41.33
C ASN A 52 26.22 -29.79 41.24
N SER A 53 26.06 -30.40 40.07
CA SER A 53 26.35 -31.84 39.88
C SER A 53 27.83 -32.16 40.06
N LEU A 54 28.73 -31.29 39.60
CA LEU A 54 30.18 -31.48 39.76
C LEU A 54 30.62 -31.29 41.21
N LEU A 55 30.08 -30.29 41.90
CA LEU A 55 30.42 -29.99 43.29
C LEU A 55 29.84 -31.01 44.27
N SER A 56 28.60 -31.45 44.06
CA SER A 56 28.02 -32.52 44.87
C SER A 56 28.79 -33.83 44.74
N PHE A 57 29.18 -34.20 43.50
CA PHE A 57 30.03 -35.36 43.26
C PHE A 57 31.41 -35.23 43.92
N ALA A 58 32.05 -34.06 43.80
CA ALA A 58 33.37 -33.83 44.40
C ALA A 58 33.34 -33.78 45.94
N ASP A 59 32.25 -33.32 46.54
CA ASP A 59 32.08 -33.30 48.00
C ASP A 59 31.85 -34.71 48.56
N GLU A 60 31.00 -35.51 47.90
CA GLU A 60 30.72 -36.90 48.28
C GLU A 60 31.97 -37.79 48.23
N GLU A 61 32.81 -37.59 47.21
CA GLU A 61 34.06 -38.33 47.01
C GLU A 61 35.27 -37.70 47.73
N GLY A 62 35.09 -36.59 48.45
CA GLY A 62 36.17 -35.92 49.20
C GLY A 62 37.21 -35.17 48.35
N TYR A 63 36.93 -34.90 47.08
CA TYR A 63 37.78 -34.17 46.14
C TYR A 63 37.56 -32.64 46.15
N LEU A 64 36.70 -32.12 47.01
CA LEU A 64 36.31 -30.70 47.04
C LEU A 64 37.52 -29.75 47.06
N GLU A 65 38.53 -30.03 47.89
CA GLU A 65 39.70 -29.16 48.02
C GLU A 65 40.60 -29.20 46.77
N SER A 66 40.76 -30.37 46.17
CA SER A 66 41.48 -30.50 44.89
C SER A 66 40.74 -29.82 43.74
N LEU A 67 39.40 -29.86 43.74
CA LEU A 67 38.58 -29.16 42.76
C LEU A 67 38.74 -27.64 42.90
N LYS A 68 38.75 -27.11 44.12
CA LYS A 68 38.99 -25.68 44.36
C LYS A 68 40.34 -25.21 43.82
N LEU A 69 41.40 -25.95 44.15
CA LEU A 69 42.76 -25.65 43.68
C LEU A 69 42.85 -25.72 42.14
N SER A 70 42.22 -26.74 41.53
CA SER A 70 42.18 -26.88 40.08
C SER A 70 41.41 -25.74 39.42
N MET A 71 40.22 -25.36 39.93
CA MET A 71 39.44 -24.26 39.39
C MET A 71 40.15 -22.90 39.51
N GLY A 72 40.81 -22.64 40.64
CA GLY A 72 41.61 -21.42 40.81
C GLY A 72 42.76 -21.34 39.80
N SER A 73 43.49 -22.44 39.61
CA SER A 73 44.57 -22.50 38.62
C SER A 73 44.06 -22.42 37.17
N PHE A 74 42.90 -23.01 36.87
CA PHE A 74 42.27 -22.97 35.56
C PHE A 74 41.84 -21.54 35.22
N GLU A 75 41.25 -20.82 36.17
CA GLU A 75 40.82 -19.45 35.96
C GLU A 75 42.00 -18.49 35.77
N GLU A 76 43.10 -18.69 36.51
CA GLU A 76 44.33 -17.94 36.32
C GLU A 76 44.91 -18.14 34.90
N HIS A 77 44.84 -19.37 34.37
CA HIS A 77 45.23 -19.67 32.99
C HIS A 77 44.29 -19.02 31.95
N LEU A 78 42.98 -18.98 32.20
CA LEU A 78 42.01 -18.30 31.33
C LEU A 78 42.26 -16.78 31.25
N MET A 79 42.79 -16.17 32.30
CA MET A 79 43.13 -14.75 32.30
C MET A 79 44.43 -14.43 31.54
N GLN A 80 45.35 -15.40 31.43
CA GLN A 80 46.63 -15.23 30.73
C GLN A 80 46.53 -15.49 29.22
N GLN A 81 45.57 -16.29 28.76
CA GLN A 81 45.37 -16.55 27.34
C GLN A 81 44.28 -15.65 26.72
N ASP A 82 44.55 -15.12 25.54
CA ASP A 82 43.64 -14.25 24.76
C ASP A 82 42.44 -15.02 24.14
N PHE A 83 42.09 -16.20 24.68
CA PHE A 83 40.88 -16.96 24.32
C PHE A 83 39.58 -16.23 24.70
N SER A 84 39.71 -15.09 25.36
CA SER A 84 38.61 -14.28 25.83
C SER A 84 37.96 -13.50 24.68
N HIS A 85 37.25 -14.22 23.82
CA HIS A 85 36.21 -13.62 23.00
C HIS A 85 35.30 -12.80 23.91
N SER A 86 34.86 -11.63 23.44
CA SER A 86 34.09 -10.66 24.23
C SER A 86 32.86 -11.25 24.93
N TYR A 87 32.34 -12.39 24.49
CA TYR A 87 31.23 -13.12 25.11
C TYR A 87 31.59 -13.82 26.44
N ASP A 88 32.85 -14.24 26.65
CA ASP A 88 33.26 -15.06 27.80
C ASP A 88 33.54 -14.24 29.07
N ARG A 89 33.80 -12.92 28.94
CA ARG A 89 34.09 -12.01 30.07
C ARG A 89 32.86 -11.57 30.88
N ARG A 90 31.69 -12.16 30.64
CA ARG A 90 30.41 -11.57 31.10
C ARG A 90 29.49 -12.54 31.83
N ILE A 91 29.97 -13.76 32.10
CA ILE A 91 29.33 -14.73 33.00
C ILE A 91 30.17 -14.78 34.29
N ILE A 92 29.50 -14.68 35.43
CA ILE A 92 30.11 -14.81 36.75
C ILE A 92 29.41 -15.90 37.54
N PHE A 93 30.14 -16.56 38.43
CA PHE A 93 29.53 -17.51 39.35
C PHE A 93 30.05 -17.32 40.77
N GLN A 94 29.22 -17.68 41.74
CA GLN A 94 29.59 -17.78 43.15
C GLN A 94 28.92 -19.01 43.76
N ILE A 95 29.63 -19.67 44.67
CA ILE A 95 29.13 -20.78 45.45
C ILE A 95 29.37 -20.46 46.92
N TRP A 96 28.31 -20.49 47.70
CA TRP A 96 28.31 -20.20 49.12
C TRP A 96 27.90 -21.44 49.90
N GLN A 97 28.53 -21.67 51.06
CA GLN A 97 28.14 -22.72 52.00
C GLN A 97 27.54 -22.09 53.27
N GLU A 98 26.45 -22.67 53.76
CA GLU A 98 25.85 -22.30 55.04
C GLU A 98 25.97 -23.44 56.08
N PRO A 99 26.60 -23.23 57.25
CA PRO A 99 27.40 -22.07 57.69
C PRO A 99 28.86 -22.22 57.22
N GLY A 100 29.36 -21.31 56.38
CA GLY A 100 30.71 -21.47 55.82
C GLY A 100 31.25 -20.35 54.93
N GLY A 101 30.39 -19.43 54.47
CA GLY A 101 30.83 -18.29 53.65
C GLY A 101 31.10 -18.68 52.20
N LEU A 102 31.80 -17.82 51.47
CA LEU A 102 32.09 -18.01 50.05
C LEU A 102 33.06 -19.19 49.86
N LEU A 103 32.63 -20.24 49.15
CA LEU A 103 33.47 -21.39 48.83
C LEU A 103 34.31 -21.16 47.58
N LEU A 104 33.64 -20.69 46.52
CA LEU A 104 34.20 -20.58 45.18
C LEU A 104 33.54 -19.39 44.48
N LYS A 105 34.34 -18.67 43.70
CA LYS A 105 33.85 -17.59 42.85
C LYS A 105 34.61 -17.58 41.53
N SER A 106 34.02 -16.98 40.52
CA SER A 106 34.79 -16.50 39.39
C SER A 106 35.56 -15.22 39.77
N SER A 107 36.65 -14.98 39.07
CA SER A 107 37.60 -13.88 39.24
C SER A 107 36.97 -12.51 39.08
N GLN A 108 35.88 -12.38 38.30
CA GLN A 108 35.13 -11.13 38.15
C GLN A 108 33.93 -11.01 39.10
N ALA A 109 33.60 -12.05 39.86
CA ALA A 109 32.52 -11.98 40.83
C ALA A 109 32.95 -11.18 42.08
N PRO A 110 32.04 -10.40 42.67
CA PRO A 110 32.30 -9.71 43.94
C PRO A 110 32.58 -10.72 45.06
N GLU A 111 33.12 -10.24 46.18
CA GLU A 111 33.33 -11.08 47.37
C GLU A 111 32.08 -11.20 48.25
N PHE A 112 31.09 -10.34 48.02
CA PHE A 112 29.78 -10.39 48.67
C PHE A 112 28.77 -11.16 47.80
N PRO A 113 27.69 -11.70 48.39
CA PRO A 113 26.66 -12.42 47.64
C PRO A 113 26.06 -11.54 46.54
N LEU A 114 25.91 -12.10 45.33
CA LEU A 114 25.34 -11.37 44.20
C LEU A 114 23.90 -10.90 44.44
N THR A 115 23.14 -11.64 45.24
CA THR A 115 21.84 -11.23 45.75
C THR A 115 21.60 -11.84 47.12
N GLU A 116 20.92 -11.09 47.99
CA GLU A 116 20.45 -11.60 49.28
C GLU A 116 19.11 -12.34 49.16
N SER A 117 18.46 -12.28 47.99
CA SER A 117 17.07 -12.67 47.83
C SER A 117 16.86 -13.83 46.85
N GLY A 118 15.92 -14.72 47.24
CA GLY A 118 15.17 -15.57 46.31
C GLY A 118 15.82 -16.89 45.88
N GLN A 119 15.03 -17.67 45.14
CA GLN A 119 15.47 -18.78 44.29
C GLN A 119 14.97 -18.50 42.87
N GLY A 120 15.69 -18.98 41.85
CA GLY A 120 15.36 -18.72 40.45
C GLY A 120 16.05 -17.47 39.92
N PHE A 121 15.42 -16.79 38.96
CA PHE A 121 16.01 -15.64 38.28
C PHE A 121 15.73 -14.33 39.01
N VAL A 122 16.79 -13.56 39.25
CA VAL A 122 16.76 -12.25 39.90
C VAL A 122 17.54 -11.26 39.04
N GLU A 123 17.07 -10.03 38.96
CA GLU A 123 17.83 -8.93 38.35
C GLU A 123 18.51 -8.11 39.43
N GLU A 124 19.81 -7.90 39.29
CA GLU A 124 20.63 -7.16 40.24
C GLU A 124 21.46 -6.11 39.51
N ILE A 125 21.66 -4.96 40.15
CA ILE A 125 22.50 -3.89 39.60
C ILE A 125 23.83 -3.91 40.34
N LEU A 126 24.90 -4.26 39.64
CA LEU A 126 26.26 -4.34 40.18
C LEU A 126 27.21 -3.54 39.29
N ASN A 127 27.95 -2.62 39.90
CA ASN A 127 28.93 -1.75 39.21
C ASN A 127 28.33 -1.06 37.97
N GLU A 128 27.17 -0.41 38.13
CA GLU A 128 26.40 0.29 37.08
C GLU A 128 25.86 -0.59 35.94
N ASN A 129 26.06 -1.92 36.02
CA ASN A 129 25.56 -2.86 35.04
C ASN A 129 24.38 -3.66 35.63
N SER A 130 23.37 -3.93 34.79
CA SER A 130 22.29 -4.86 35.14
C SER A 130 22.75 -6.29 34.86
N TRP A 131 22.60 -7.15 35.85
CA TRP A 131 22.93 -8.56 35.83
C TRP A 131 21.66 -9.38 36.03
N ARG A 132 21.50 -10.42 35.22
CA ARG A 132 20.51 -11.46 35.42
C ARG A 132 21.20 -12.62 36.14
N VAL A 133 20.78 -12.91 37.37
CA VAL A 133 21.38 -13.91 38.24
C VAL A 133 20.39 -15.05 38.45
N TYR A 134 20.84 -16.28 38.22
CA TYR A 134 20.11 -17.48 38.59
C TYR A 134 20.64 -18.01 39.93
N VAL A 135 19.75 -18.11 40.92
CA VAL A 135 20.04 -18.57 42.28
C VAL A 135 19.45 -19.96 42.46
N PHE A 136 20.30 -20.92 42.81
CA PHE A 136 19.91 -22.29 43.11
C PHE A 136 20.43 -22.68 44.49
N SER A 137 19.55 -23.23 45.34
CA SER A 137 19.93 -23.72 46.67
C SER A 137 19.84 -25.24 46.71
N HIS A 138 20.94 -25.92 47.07
CA HIS A 138 20.93 -27.37 47.23
C HIS A 138 20.21 -27.74 48.54
N PRO A 139 19.17 -28.59 48.50
CA PRO A 139 18.35 -28.89 49.68
C PRO A 139 19.09 -29.65 50.80
N LEU A 140 20.01 -30.56 50.44
CA LEU A 140 20.75 -31.38 51.42
C LEU A 140 22.10 -30.78 51.88
N MET A 141 22.88 -30.22 50.95
CA MET A 141 24.27 -29.80 51.21
C MET A 141 24.44 -28.36 51.68
N ARG A 142 23.34 -27.60 51.81
CA ARG A 142 23.34 -26.17 52.20
C ARG A 142 24.28 -25.28 51.34
N TYR A 143 24.46 -25.65 50.09
CA TYR A 143 25.16 -24.85 49.09
C TYR A 143 24.18 -23.93 48.35
N ARG A 144 24.58 -22.67 48.13
CA ARG A 144 23.90 -21.74 47.24
C ARG A 144 24.78 -21.42 46.06
N PHE A 145 24.24 -21.60 44.86
CA PHE A 145 24.87 -21.32 43.59
C PHE A 145 24.26 -20.07 43.00
N TYR A 146 25.12 -19.14 42.60
CA TYR A 146 24.77 -17.94 41.88
C TYR A 146 25.48 -18.01 40.54
N VAL A 147 24.72 -17.92 39.45
CA VAL A 147 25.29 -17.78 38.10
C VAL A 147 24.67 -16.56 37.46
N GLY A 148 25.49 -15.55 37.20
CA GLY A 148 25.06 -14.25 36.69
C GLY A 148 25.59 -13.97 35.30
N GLU A 149 24.79 -13.29 34.49
CA GLU A 149 25.19 -12.76 33.18
C GLU A 149 24.76 -11.30 33.06
N ARG A 150 25.55 -10.47 32.37
CA ARG A 150 25.18 -9.08 32.11
C ARG A 150 24.06 -8.96 31.07
N SER A 151 23.06 -8.13 31.36
CA SER A 151 21.90 -7.87 30.50
C SER A 151 22.22 -7.09 29.21
N ASP A 152 23.38 -6.42 29.14
CA ASP A 152 23.84 -5.75 27.92
C ASP A 152 24.24 -6.73 26.82
N LEU A 153 24.76 -7.90 27.19
CA LEU A 153 25.05 -9.00 26.27
C LEU A 153 23.80 -9.43 25.50
N ARG A 154 22.71 -9.65 26.23
CA ARG A 154 21.42 -10.09 25.67
C ARG A 154 20.90 -9.07 24.64
N ARG A 155 20.99 -7.77 24.96
CA ARG A 155 20.60 -6.69 24.05
C ARG A 155 21.49 -6.60 22.82
N GLU A 156 22.81 -6.77 22.98
CA GLU A 156 23.77 -6.75 21.88
C GLU A 156 23.50 -7.88 20.88
N VAL A 157 23.30 -9.11 21.40
CA VAL A 157 22.98 -10.29 20.59
C VAL A 157 21.62 -10.14 19.91
N ALA A 158 20.59 -9.67 20.62
CA ALA A 158 19.26 -9.41 20.07
C ALA A 158 19.30 -8.37 18.95
N THR A 159 20.05 -7.29 19.13
CA THR A 159 20.19 -6.24 18.12
C THR A 159 20.92 -6.76 16.88
N LYS A 160 22.00 -7.54 17.05
CA LYS A 160 22.75 -8.15 15.93
C LYS A 160 21.88 -9.12 15.14
N LEU A 161 21.10 -9.96 15.82
CA LEU A 161 20.23 -10.93 15.18
C LEU A 161 19.07 -10.23 14.45
N ALA A 162 18.41 -9.27 15.10
CA ALA A 162 17.34 -8.47 14.50
C ALA A 162 17.83 -7.70 13.26
N LEU A 163 19.03 -7.09 13.32
CA LEU A 163 19.61 -6.37 12.18
C LEU A 163 19.87 -7.31 11.00
N ARG A 164 20.41 -8.51 11.26
CA ARG A 164 20.67 -9.51 10.22
C ARG A 164 19.39 -10.00 9.56
N SER A 165 18.34 -10.23 10.35
CA SER A 165 17.01 -10.66 9.87
C SER A 165 16.26 -9.54 9.14
N THR A 166 16.49 -8.28 9.52
CA THR A 166 15.80 -7.12 8.94
C THR A 166 16.48 -6.57 7.68
N LEU A 167 17.80 -6.79 7.50
CA LEU A 167 18.55 -6.29 6.35
C LEU A 167 17.91 -6.66 4.99
N PRO A 168 17.42 -7.90 4.74
CA PRO A 168 16.70 -8.23 3.51
C PRO A 168 15.41 -7.41 3.30
N LEU A 169 14.69 -7.06 4.36
CA LEU A 169 13.47 -6.25 4.28
C LEU A 169 13.78 -4.82 3.80
N PHE A 170 14.89 -4.23 4.28
CA PHE A 170 15.35 -2.93 3.81
C PHE A 170 15.78 -2.93 2.35
N ILE A 171 16.23 -4.07 1.82
CA ILE A 171 16.56 -4.22 0.38
C ILE A 171 15.28 -4.45 -0.44
N LEU A 172 14.35 -5.25 0.07
CA LEU A 172 13.10 -5.56 -0.61
C LEU A 172 12.15 -4.34 -0.70
N PHE A 173 12.13 -3.51 0.34
CA PHE A 173 11.29 -2.31 0.41
C PHE A 173 11.48 -1.34 -0.78
N PRO A 174 12.69 -0.85 -1.12
CA PRO A 174 12.88 0.06 -2.25
C PRO A 174 12.56 -0.62 -3.59
N ILE A 175 12.77 -1.93 -3.71
CA ILE A 175 12.40 -2.70 -4.91
C ILE A 175 10.88 -2.67 -5.09
N LEU A 176 10.11 -3.00 -4.03
CA LEU A 176 8.65 -2.96 -4.07
C LEU A 176 8.12 -1.54 -4.34
N ALA A 177 8.68 -0.53 -3.66
CA ALA A 177 8.31 0.87 -3.87
C ALA A 177 8.57 1.30 -5.33
N PHE A 178 9.70 0.90 -5.90
CA PHE A 178 10.04 1.19 -7.30
C PHE A 178 9.09 0.50 -8.29
N VAL A 179 8.74 -0.77 -8.05
CA VAL A 179 7.79 -1.51 -8.89
C VAL A 179 6.41 -0.86 -8.87
N ILE A 180 5.88 -0.52 -7.69
CA ILE A 180 4.59 0.16 -7.54
C ILE A 180 4.62 1.53 -8.22
N TRP A 181 5.69 2.30 -7.98
CA TRP A 181 5.87 3.60 -8.62
C TRP A 181 5.83 3.49 -10.15
N ARG A 182 6.59 2.56 -10.72
CA ARG A 182 6.62 2.33 -12.16
C ARG A 182 5.27 1.89 -12.70
N SER A 183 4.56 0.98 -12.02
CA SER A 183 3.23 0.51 -12.42
C SER A 183 2.19 1.62 -12.44
N ILE A 184 2.13 2.44 -11.39
CA ILE A 184 1.20 3.57 -11.29
C ILE A 184 1.50 4.61 -12.37
N VAL A 185 2.77 4.99 -12.55
CA VAL A 185 3.17 5.97 -13.58
C VAL A 185 2.82 5.46 -14.96
N ARG A 186 3.07 4.17 -15.26
CA ARG A 186 2.75 3.58 -16.57
C ARG A 186 1.25 3.58 -16.84
N ALA A 187 0.43 3.17 -15.87
CA ALA A 187 -1.03 3.16 -16.00
C ALA A 187 -1.61 4.56 -16.28
N LEU A 188 -1.15 5.59 -15.56
CA LEU A 188 -1.62 6.96 -15.72
C LEU A 188 -1.07 7.65 -16.98
N THR A 189 0.14 7.32 -17.39
CA THR A 189 0.72 7.82 -18.66
C THR A 189 -0.07 7.30 -19.85
N PHE A 190 -0.48 6.02 -19.80
CA PHE A 190 -1.31 5.41 -20.83
C PHE A 190 -2.63 6.17 -21.02
N ILE A 191 -3.38 6.39 -19.93
CA ILE A 191 -4.64 7.15 -19.95
C ILE A 191 -4.45 8.54 -20.57
N ASN A 192 -3.37 9.25 -20.19
CA ASN A 192 -3.10 10.59 -20.71
C ASN A 192 -2.75 10.59 -22.20
N THR A 193 -2.08 9.53 -22.69
CA THR A 193 -1.73 9.39 -24.10
C THR A 193 -2.98 9.11 -24.93
N SER A 194 -3.88 8.26 -24.45
CA SER A 194 -5.18 8.01 -25.07
C SER A 194 -6.05 9.28 -25.07
N ALA A 195 -6.09 10.03 -23.97
CA ALA A 195 -6.84 11.29 -23.89
C ALA A 195 -6.32 12.33 -24.90
N LYS A 196 -5.00 12.46 -25.04
CA LYS A 196 -4.41 13.38 -26.04
C LYS A 196 -4.72 12.99 -27.47
N ARG A 197 -4.74 11.69 -27.80
CA ARG A 197 -5.14 11.24 -29.15
C ARG A 197 -6.57 11.64 -29.47
N ILE A 198 -7.48 11.51 -28.52
CA ILE A 198 -8.89 11.94 -28.67
C ILE A 198 -9.01 13.47 -28.81
N GLU A 199 -8.11 14.24 -28.18
CA GLU A 199 -8.10 15.70 -28.27
C GLU A 199 -7.49 16.21 -29.59
N GLU A 200 -6.47 15.52 -30.13
CA GLU A 200 -5.75 15.90 -31.36
C GLU A 200 -6.44 15.36 -32.63
N GLU A 201 -7.08 14.20 -32.56
CA GLU A 201 -8.01 13.71 -33.57
C GLU A 201 -9.42 14.18 -33.19
N VAL A 202 -9.80 15.38 -33.65
CA VAL A 202 -11.21 15.70 -33.88
C VAL A 202 -11.44 15.48 -35.38
N PRO A 203 -11.71 14.25 -35.83
CA PRO A 203 -12.04 14.06 -37.22
C PRO A 203 -13.46 14.61 -37.40
N GLU A 204 -13.77 15.11 -38.59
CA GLU A 204 -15.16 15.36 -38.99
C GLU A 204 -16.05 14.09 -38.84
N ASN A 205 -15.42 12.91 -38.66
CA ASN A 205 -16.04 11.66 -38.26
C ASN A 205 -15.64 11.25 -36.83
N LEU A 206 -16.63 11.09 -35.95
CA LEU A 206 -16.45 10.55 -34.60
C LEU A 206 -16.18 9.02 -34.65
N GLU A 207 -14.98 8.63 -35.05
CA GLU A 207 -14.59 7.22 -35.13
C GLU A 207 -14.47 6.58 -33.72
N PRO A 208 -14.84 5.29 -33.56
CA PRO A 208 -14.76 4.61 -32.28
C PRO A 208 -13.31 4.46 -31.81
N ILE A 209 -13.07 4.71 -30.51
CA ILE A 209 -11.77 4.50 -29.89
C ILE A 209 -11.50 2.99 -29.76
N SER A 210 -10.35 2.52 -30.27
CA SER A 210 -9.92 1.12 -30.17
C SER A 210 -9.60 0.70 -28.72
N LEU A 211 -9.92 -0.56 -28.39
CA LEU A 211 -9.70 -1.17 -27.07
C LEU A 211 -8.42 -2.03 -27.00
N GLU A 212 -7.72 -2.25 -28.12
CA GLU A 212 -6.67 -3.28 -28.25
C GLU A 212 -5.44 -3.05 -27.35
N ASP A 213 -5.15 -1.80 -26.98
CA ASP A 213 -4.01 -1.45 -26.12
C ASP A 213 -4.42 -0.94 -24.73
N VAL A 214 -5.71 -0.96 -24.39
CA VAL A 214 -6.24 -0.31 -23.18
C VAL A 214 -6.37 -1.31 -22.03
N PRO A 215 -5.94 -0.96 -20.79
CA PRO A 215 -6.22 -1.75 -19.59
C PRO A 215 -7.72 -2.05 -19.43
N THR A 216 -8.05 -3.26 -19.03
CA THR A 216 -9.42 -3.78 -18.93
C THR A 216 -10.32 -2.94 -18.01
N GLU A 217 -9.73 -2.30 -17.00
CA GLU A 217 -10.42 -1.43 -16.04
C GLU A 217 -11.00 -0.17 -16.70
N VAL A 218 -10.45 0.27 -17.84
CA VAL A 218 -10.86 1.48 -18.55
C VAL A 218 -11.85 1.17 -19.68
N HIS A 219 -12.03 -0.11 -20.04
CA HIS A 219 -12.96 -0.53 -21.09
C HIS A 219 -14.41 -0.04 -20.88
N PRO A 220 -15.01 -0.09 -19.67
CA PRO A 220 -16.37 0.40 -19.46
C PRO A 220 -16.53 1.89 -19.81
N LEU A 221 -15.52 2.70 -19.47
CA LEU A 221 -15.52 4.14 -19.77
C LEU A 221 -15.41 4.39 -21.28
N ILE A 222 -14.52 3.68 -21.98
CA ILE A 222 -14.38 3.81 -23.43
C ILE A 222 -15.65 3.35 -24.15
N ARG A 223 -16.29 2.27 -23.69
CA ARG A 223 -17.58 1.83 -24.24
C ARG A 223 -18.67 2.89 -24.07
N ALA A 224 -18.74 3.53 -22.90
CA ALA A 224 -19.70 4.61 -22.65
C ALA A 224 -19.42 5.82 -23.57
N LEU A 225 -18.15 6.18 -23.77
CA LEU A 225 -17.75 7.28 -24.64
C LEU A 225 -18.06 6.99 -26.12
N ASN A 226 -17.71 5.79 -26.61
CA ASN A 226 -18.05 5.35 -27.96
C ASN A 226 -19.58 5.34 -28.18
N GLY A 227 -20.35 4.90 -27.18
CA GLY A 227 -21.81 4.97 -27.24
C GLY A 227 -22.36 6.40 -27.33
N LEU A 228 -21.71 7.36 -26.66
CA LEU A 228 -22.05 8.78 -26.77
C LEU A 228 -21.70 9.33 -28.16
N PHE A 229 -20.54 8.99 -28.71
CA PHE A 229 -20.14 9.38 -30.06
C PHE A 229 -21.14 8.90 -31.13
N VAL A 230 -21.61 7.66 -31.03
CA VAL A 230 -22.67 7.14 -31.91
C VAL A 230 -23.93 8.00 -31.83
N LYS A 231 -24.41 8.31 -30.62
CA LYS A 231 -25.62 9.13 -30.43
C LYS A 231 -25.47 10.55 -30.99
N ILE A 232 -24.31 11.16 -30.80
CA ILE A 232 -24.00 12.51 -31.34
C ILE A 232 -24.01 12.46 -32.87
N ASN A 233 -23.34 11.48 -33.47
CA ASN A 233 -23.27 11.34 -34.92
C ASN A 233 -24.67 11.12 -35.54
N GLU A 234 -25.48 10.27 -34.92
CA GLU A 234 -26.86 10.07 -35.34
C GLU A 234 -27.71 11.35 -35.24
N SER A 235 -27.48 12.18 -34.22
CA SER A 235 -28.18 13.46 -34.07
C SER A 235 -27.77 14.46 -35.15
N TYR A 236 -26.48 14.54 -35.43
CA TYR A 236 -25.94 15.42 -36.47
C TYR A 236 -26.44 15.04 -37.87
N GLU A 237 -26.46 13.74 -38.19
CA GLU A 237 -27.01 13.25 -39.48
C GLU A 237 -28.53 13.44 -39.61
N ARG A 238 -29.27 13.48 -38.50
CA ARG A 238 -30.70 13.88 -38.52
C ARG A 238 -30.85 15.37 -38.80
N GLU A 239 -30.11 16.22 -38.10
CA GLU A 239 -30.14 17.67 -38.30
C GLU A 239 -29.75 18.07 -39.73
N LYS A 240 -28.70 17.47 -40.28
CA LYS A 240 -28.24 17.70 -41.65
C LYS A 240 -29.30 17.33 -42.69
N ARG A 241 -29.95 16.17 -42.53
CA ARG A 241 -31.06 15.76 -43.42
C ARG A 241 -32.26 16.68 -43.29
N PHE A 242 -32.68 17.01 -42.07
CA PHE A 242 -33.77 17.95 -41.83
C PHE A 242 -33.50 19.32 -42.49
N SER A 243 -32.28 19.86 -42.34
CA SER A 243 -31.91 21.13 -42.98
C SER A 243 -31.92 21.05 -44.51
N ALA A 244 -31.48 19.92 -45.08
CA ALA A 244 -31.50 19.72 -46.54
C ALA A 244 -32.94 19.61 -47.08
N ASP A 245 -33.78 18.85 -46.40
CA ASP A 245 -35.19 18.65 -46.75
C ASP A 245 -35.97 19.96 -46.61
N ALA A 246 -35.79 20.70 -45.52
CA ALA A 246 -36.39 22.01 -45.30
C ALA A 246 -36.02 23.01 -46.41
N ALA A 247 -34.73 23.04 -46.81
CA ALA A 247 -34.28 23.91 -47.89
C ALA A 247 -34.89 23.52 -49.24
N HIS A 248 -35.05 22.22 -49.51
CA HIS A 248 -35.69 21.73 -50.74
C HIS A 248 -37.17 22.08 -50.79
N GLU A 249 -37.90 21.79 -49.71
CA GLU A 249 -39.34 22.04 -49.60
C GLU A 249 -39.67 23.54 -49.67
N LEU A 250 -38.84 24.43 -49.12
CA LEU A 250 -39.05 25.88 -49.24
C LEU A 250 -38.70 26.43 -50.64
N ARG A 251 -37.79 25.81 -51.38
CA ARG A 251 -37.37 26.26 -52.72
C ARG A 251 -38.51 26.16 -53.73
N THR A 252 -39.35 25.13 -53.63
CA THR A 252 -40.47 24.87 -54.52
C THR A 252 -41.53 25.99 -54.51
N PRO A 253 -42.13 26.37 -53.37
CA PRO A 253 -43.11 27.46 -53.31
C PRO A 253 -42.47 28.81 -53.63
N LEU A 254 -41.22 29.07 -53.21
CA LEU A 254 -40.52 30.31 -53.57
C LEU A 254 -40.31 30.45 -55.08
N THR A 255 -40.03 29.34 -55.78
CA THR A 255 -39.93 29.33 -57.24
C THR A 255 -41.29 29.60 -57.88
N ALA A 256 -42.36 28.99 -57.38
CA ALA A 256 -43.72 29.23 -57.86
C ALA A 256 -44.17 30.69 -57.67
N ILE A 257 -43.91 31.28 -56.49
CA ILE A 257 -44.14 32.70 -56.20
C ILE A 257 -43.40 33.58 -57.21
N LYS A 258 -42.12 33.32 -57.42
CA LYS A 258 -41.28 34.08 -58.37
C LYS A 258 -41.83 33.99 -59.80
N THR A 259 -42.26 32.81 -60.24
CA THR A 259 -42.85 32.61 -61.57
C THR A 259 -44.16 33.40 -61.72
N GLN A 260 -45.07 33.33 -60.75
CA GLN A 260 -46.36 34.06 -60.81
C GLN A 260 -46.16 35.58 -60.75
N ALA A 261 -45.19 36.07 -59.98
CA ALA A 261 -44.82 37.48 -59.96
C ALA A 261 -44.28 37.95 -61.33
N GLN A 262 -43.43 37.14 -61.98
CA GLN A 262 -42.94 37.43 -63.33
C GLN A 262 -44.05 37.43 -64.38
N VAL A 263 -45.05 36.56 -64.26
CA VAL A 263 -46.25 36.56 -65.12
C VAL A 263 -47.04 37.84 -64.92
N ALA A 264 -47.33 38.24 -63.67
CA ALA A 264 -48.04 39.48 -63.35
C ALA A 264 -47.32 40.72 -63.93
N MET A 265 -45.99 40.78 -63.83
CA MET A 265 -45.19 41.90 -64.35
C MET A 265 -45.22 42.02 -65.89
N ARG A 266 -45.52 40.93 -66.61
CA ARG A 266 -45.52 40.89 -68.08
C ARG A 266 -46.91 40.93 -68.70
N GLU A 267 -47.95 40.81 -67.89
CA GLU A 267 -49.33 40.68 -68.36
C GLU A 267 -49.98 42.05 -68.60
N ALA A 268 -50.52 42.24 -69.80
CA ALA A 268 -51.14 43.50 -70.23
C ALA A 268 -52.62 43.58 -69.83
N ASP A 269 -53.29 42.43 -69.70
CA ASP A 269 -54.68 42.32 -69.28
C ASP A 269 -54.80 42.42 -67.74
N ASP A 270 -55.57 43.39 -67.25
CA ASP A 270 -55.72 43.66 -65.82
C ASP A 270 -56.36 42.49 -65.05
N ASN A 271 -57.30 41.75 -65.65
CA ASN A 271 -57.93 40.58 -65.03
C ASN A 271 -56.92 39.43 -64.88
N ARG A 272 -56.09 39.18 -65.90
CA ARG A 272 -55.04 38.15 -65.84
C ARG A 272 -53.91 38.53 -64.90
N ARG A 273 -53.54 39.83 -64.85
CA ARG A 273 -52.57 40.37 -63.89
C ARG A 273 -53.04 40.18 -62.45
N GLN A 274 -54.30 40.53 -62.17
CA GLN A 274 -54.92 40.34 -60.86
C GLN A 274 -54.89 38.87 -60.44
N LYS A 275 -55.23 37.96 -61.35
CA LYS A 275 -55.19 36.51 -61.08
C LYS A 275 -53.77 35.99 -60.78
N ALA A 276 -52.75 36.52 -61.46
CA ALA A 276 -51.36 36.18 -61.18
C ALA A 276 -50.89 36.72 -59.81
N LEU A 277 -51.31 37.92 -59.42
CA LEU A 277 -51.06 38.48 -58.08
C LEU A 277 -51.77 37.69 -56.97
N GLU A 278 -53.01 37.23 -57.20
CA GLU A 278 -53.70 36.33 -56.26
C GLU A 278 -52.96 35.00 -56.08
N ASN A 279 -52.37 34.46 -57.16
CA ASN A 279 -51.54 33.26 -57.07
C ASN A 279 -50.23 33.50 -56.31
N VAL A 280 -49.65 34.71 -56.39
CA VAL A 280 -48.49 35.11 -55.57
C VAL A 280 -48.87 35.10 -54.09
N VAL A 281 -49.99 35.70 -53.71
CA VAL A 281 -50.48 35.72 -52.31
C VAL A 281 -50.70 34.30 -51.80
N LYS A 282 -51.38 33.44 -52.57
CA LYS A 282 -51.57 32.02 -52.22
C LYS A 282 -50.25 31.27 -52.07
N GLY A 283 -49.26 31.58 -52.92
CA GLY A 283 -47.92 31.01 -52.82
C GLY A 283 -47.20 31.42 -51.53
N VAL A 284 -47.33 32.69 -51.13
CA VAL A 284 -46.78 33.20 -49.86
C VAL A 284 -47.44 32.52 -48.66
N ASP A 285 -48.76 32.37 -48.66
CA ASP A 285 -49.49 31.68 -47.59
C ASP A 285 -49.05 30.22 -47.46
N ALA A 286 -48.85 29.53 -48.59
CA ALA A 286 -48.36 28.16 -48.62
C ALA A 286 -46.92 28.05 -48.06
N ALA A 287 -46.03 28.98 -48.42
CA ALA A 287 -44.66 29.02 -47.91
C ALA A 287 -44.62 29.33 -46.40
N ALA A 288 -45.48 30.23 -45.92
CA ALA A 288 -45.61 30.54 -44.51
C ALA A 288 -46.11 29.33 -43.71
N HIS A 289 -47.13 28.63 -44.21
CA HIS A 289 -47.65 27.43 -43.56
C HIS A 289 -46.61 26.30 -43.50
N LEU A 290 -45.85 26.09 -44.58
CA LEU A 290 -44.75 25.12 -44.60
C LEU A 290 -43.65 25.46 -43.59
N ALA A 291 -43.31 26.75 -43.44
CA ALA A 291 -42.35 27.20 -42.43
C ALA A 291 -42.85 26.93 -41.00
N GLU A 292 -44.14 27.15 -40.72
CA GLU A 292 -44.75 26.82 -39.42
C GLU A 292 -44.71 25.31 -39.13
N GLN A 293 -44.95 24.47 -40.15
CA GLN A 293 -44.87 23.01 -40.05
C GLN A 293 -43.44 22.55 -39.73
N LEU A 294 -42.43 23.09 -40.42
CA LEU A 294 -41.02 22.78 -40.15
C LEU A 294 -40.60 23.22 -38.74
N LEU A 295 -41.03 24.40 -38.29
CA LEU A 295 -40.75 24.89 -36.92
C LEU A 295 -41.38 24.00 -35.85
N SER A 296 -42.58 23.48 -36.12
CA SER A 296 -43.28 22.57 -35.21
C SER A 296 -42.61 21.20 -35.14
N LEU A 297 -42.12 20.68 -36.28
CA LEU A 297 -41.39 19.41 -36.34
C LEU A 297 -40.05 19.49 -35.60
N SER A 298 -39.28 20.55 -35.83
CA SER A 298 -37.99 20.78 -35.15
C SER A 298 -38.15 20.77 -33.62
N ARG A 299 -39.20 21.40 -33.10
CA ARG A 299 -39.49 21.39 -31.65
C ARG A 299 -39.82 19.99 -31.11
N LEU A 300 -40.50 19.15 -31.89
CA LEU A 300 -40.84 17.79 -31.49
C LEU A 300 -39.63 16.85 -31.49
N GLU A 301 -38.68 17.08 -32.41
CA GLU A 301 -37.44 16.31 -32.48
C GLU A 301 -36.48 16.64 -31.32
N ASP A 302 -36.38 17.90 -30.92
CA ASP A 302 -35.58 18.33 -29.75
C ASP A 302 -36.03 17.66 -28.44
N HIS A 303 -37.33 17.39 -28.29
CA HIS A 303 -37.89 16.80 -27.08
C HIS A 303 -37.74 15.27 -26.98
N LYS A 304 -37.25 14.57 -28.03
CA LYS A 304 -37.03 13.12 -27.99
C LYS A 304 -35.71 12.70 -27.33
N VAL A 305 -34.79 13.63 -27.04
CA VAL A 305 -33.45 13.32 -26.52
C VAL A 305 -33.45 12.97 -25.01
N VAL A 306 -34.55 13.16 -24.28
CA VAL A 306 -34.64 12.86 -22.84
C VAL A 306 -35.72 11.81 -22.54
N LYS A 307 -35.50 10.57 -22.99
CA LYS A 307 -36.07 9.39 -22.32
C LYS A 307 -34.95 8.39 -22.09
N THR A 308 -34.23 8.62 -21.00
CA THR A 308 -33.39 7.59 -20.41
C THR A 308 -34.32 6.63 -19.68
N ASP A 309 -34.56 5.44 -20.26
CA ASP A 309 -34.93 4.27 -19.47
C ASP A 309 -33.72 3.93 -18.59
N LEU A 310 -33.60 4.65 -17.48
CA LEU A 310 -32.75 4.25 -16.36
C LEU A 310 -33.44 3.02 -15.76
N ASN A 311 -32.98 1.85 -16.18
CA ASN A 311 -33.36 0.58 -15.59
C ASN A 311 -32.73 0.53 -14.19
N LEU A 312 -33.45 1.06 -13.19
CA LEU A 312 -33.05 1.12 -11.78
C LEU A 312 -32.78 -0.26 -11.16
N VAL A 313 -33.09 -1.35 -11.88
CA VAL A 313 -32.84 -2.73 -11.46
C VAL A 313 -31.35 -3.11 -11.55
N ASP A 314 -30.57 -2.45 -12.41
CA ASP A 314 -29.13 -2.75 -12.57
C ASP A 314 -28.23 -2.07 -11.51
N LEU A 315 -28.76 -1.14 -10.69
CA LEU A 315 -27.97 -0.43 -9.66
C LEU A 315 -28.07 -1.08 -8.27
N ILE A 316 -28.83 -2.18 -8.12
CA ILE A 316 -29.07 -2.84 -6.82
C ILE A 316 -28.36 -4.19 -6.71
N ASN A 317 -27.77 -4.70 -7.80
CA ASN A 317 -27.17 -6.04 -7.84
C ASN A 317 -25.63 -6.08 -8.03
N ASP A 318 -24.91 -4.98 -7.83
CA ASP A 318 -23.44 -4.95 -7.76
C ASP A 318 -22.95 -4.27 -6.46
#